data_AF-A0A2N5E7H1-F1
#
_entry.id   AF-A0A2N5E7H1-F1
#
_cell.length_a   1.000
_cell.length_b   1.000
_cell.length_c   1.000
_cell.angle_alpha   90.00
_cell.angle_beta   90.00
_cell.angle_gamma   90.00
#
_symmetry.space_group_name_H-M   'P 1'
#
loop_
_entity.id
_entity.type
_entity.pdbx_description
1 polymer ?
#
loop_
_entity_poly.entity_id
_entity_poly.type
_entity_poly.pdbx_seq_one_letter_code
_entity_poly.pdbx_strand_id
1 'polypeptide(L)' 'KLEDNLAWFTPWFTKLADWQQSHPPFLFIHTPDCSDAPQQAQKIWQRLQPQIPGLGPAPDWPEQAALF' A
#
# COMPACT_ATOMS: atom_id res chain seq x y z
N LYS A 1 -5.92 -3.81 13.86
CA LYS A 1 -6.92 -4.07 12.78
C LYS A 1 -6.53 -3.27 11.55
N LEU A 2 -7.13 -3.52 10.38
CA LEU A 2 -6.75 -2.87 9.11
C LEU A 2 -6.67 -1.33 9.18
N GLU A 3 -7.60 -0.69 9.91
CA GLU A 3 -7.60 0.76 10.09
C GLU A 3 -6.46 1.26 10.98
N ASP A 4 -6.15 0.55 12.08
CA ASP A 4 -5.02 0.86 12.96
C ASP A 4 -3.70 0.76 12.18
N ASN A 5 -3.55 -0.30 11.37
CA ASN A 5 -2.38 -0.50 10.54
C ASN A 5 -2.18 0.65 9.53
N LEU A 6 -3.26 1.13 8.92
CA LEU A 6 -3.22 2.27 8.01
C LEU A 6 -2.87 3.58 8.74
N ALA A 7 -3.37 3.75 9.97
CA ALA A 7 -3.03 4.90 10.81
C ALA A 7 -1.54 4.91 11.16
N TRP A 8 -0.99 3.78 11.61
CA TRP A 8 0.44 3.62 11.89
C TRP A 8 1.32 3.75 10.65
N PHE A 9 0.79 3.48 9.46
CA PHE A 9 1.51 3.67 8.20
C PHE A 9 1.60 5.15 7.77
N THR A 10 0.81 6.05 8.36
CA THR A 10 0.75 7.47 7.98
C THR A 10 2.12 8.18 7.78
N PRO A 11 3.11 8.06 8.68
CA PRO A 11 4.41 8.74 8.49
C PRO A 11 5.21 8.22 7.30
N TRP A 12 4.87 7.04 6.75
CA TRP A 12 5.57 6.45 5.61
C TRP A 12 5.13 7.00 4.27
N PHE A 13 3.92 7.57 4.16
CA PHE A 13 3.44 8.14 2.89
C PHE A 13 4.37 9.26 2.38
N THR A 14 4.71 10.20 3.26
CA THR A 14 5.65 11.28 2.92
C THR A 14 7.02 10.73 2.57
N LYS A 15 7.55 9.77 3.36
CA LYS A 15 8.87 9.18 3.08
C LYS A 15 8.95 8.49 1.73
N LEU A 16 7.91 7.75 1.35
CA LEU A 16 7.85 7.07 0.05
C LEU A 16 7.82 8.06 -1.11
N ALA A 17 7.07 9.16 -0.96
CA ALA A 17 7.05 10.23 -1.96
C ALA A 17 8.42 10.93 -2.07
N ASP A 18 9.10 11.18 -0.96
CA ASP A 18 10.45 11.77 -0.95
C ASP A 18 11.47 10.84 -1.62
N TRP A 19 11.44 9.54 -1.30
CA TRP A 19 12.36 8.56 -1.88
C TRP A 19 12.22 8.42 -3.39
N GLN A 20 10.97 8.45 -3.89
CA GLN A 20 10.67 8.34 -5.31
C GLN A 20 11.37 9.39 -6.19
N GLN A 21 11.71 10.56 -5.63
CA GLN A 21 12.44 11.61 -6.34
C GLN A 21 13.86 11.20 -6.73
N SER A 22 14.46 10.25 -6.00
CA SER A 22 15.83 9.79 -6.24
C SER A 22 15.89 8.36 -6.78
N HIS A 23 15.04 7.47 -6.27
CA HIS A 23 15.03 6.05 -6.61
C HIS A 23 13.61 5.49 -6.49
N PRO A 24 13.20 4.54 -7.35
CA PRO A 24 11.91 3.87 -7.20
C PRO A 24 11.86 3.06 -5.89
N PRO A 25 10.99 3.38 -4.93
CA PRO A 25 10.89 2.61 -3.69
C PRO A 25 10.13 1.31 -3.93
N PHE A 26 10.56 0.25 -3.25
CA PHE A 26 9.80 -1.01 -3.16
C PHE A 26 9.16 -1.13 -1.77
N LEU A 27 7.86 -1.41 -1.74
CA LEU A 27 7.09 -1.59 -0.51
C LEU A 27 6.49 -3.00 -0.48
N PHE A 28 6.84 -3.76 0.56
CA PHE A 28 6.28 -5.08 0.83
C PHE A 28 5.43 -5.00 2.10
N ILE A 29 4.19 -5.49 2.05
CA ILE A 29 3.25 -5.48 3.18
C ILE A 29 3.14 -6.90 3.75
N HIS A 30 3.34 -7.03 5.06
CA HIS A 30 3.16 -8.27 5.81
C HIS A 30 2.30 -8.00 7.05
N THR A 31 1.34 -8.87 7.32
CA THR A 31 0.58 -8.93 8.58
C THR A 31 0.86 -10.28 9.25
N PRO A 32 0.72 -10.41 10.59
CA PRO A 32 1.10 -11.63 11.31
C PRO A 32 0.55 -12.93 10.69
N ASP A 33 -0.70 -12.88 10.22
CA ASP A 33 -1.39 -14.04 9.64
C ASP A 33 -1.48 -13.96 8.10
N CYS A 34 -0.91 -12.93 7.49
CA CYS A 34 -0.98 -12.57 6.06
C CYS A 34 -2.40 -12.33 5.49
N SER A 35 -3.46 -12.67 6.21
CA SER A 35 -4.86 -12.57 5.76
C SER A 35 -5.27 -11.16 5.31
N ASP A 36 -4.82 -10.13 6.04
CA ASP A 36 -5.16 -8.73 5.78
C ASP A 36 -4.17 -8.02 4.83
N ALA A 37 -3.05 -8.67 4.47
CA ALA A 37 -1.99 -8.02 3.70
C ALA A 37 -2.44 -7.53 2.31
N PRO A 38 -3.26 -8.27 1.54
CA PRO A 38 -3.79 -7.80 0.27
C PRO A 38 -4.66 -6.54 0.40
N GLN A 39 -5.60 -6.53 1.36
CA GLN A 39 -6.50 -5.40 1.60
C GLN A 39 -5.72 -4.18 2.11
N GLN A 40 -4.68 -4.41 2.91
CA GLN A 40 -3.79 -3.35 3.37
C GLN A 40 -2.97 -2.76 2.21
N ALA A 41 -2.44 -3.58 1.31
CA ALA A 41 -1.73 -3.11 0.12
C ALA A 41 -2.65 -2.26 -0.78
N GLN A 42 -3.89 -2.70 -1.03
CA GLN A 42 -4.87 -1.95 -1.81
C GLN A 42 -5.18 -0.58 -1.19
N LYS A 43 -5.44 -0.51 0.13
CA LYS A 43 -5.71 0.76 0.82
C LYS A 43 -4.50 1.70 0.83
N ILE A 44 -3.29 1.16 1.00
CA ILE A 44 -2.06 1.95 0.94
C ILE A 44 -1.84 2.50 -0.48
N TRP A 45 -2.07 1.69 -1.52
CA TRP A 45 -1.96 2.12 -2.92
C TRP A 45 -2.88 3.30 -3.23
N GLN A 46 -4.16 3.20 -2.85
CA GLN A 46 -5.14 4.27 -3.06
C GLN A 46 -4.71 5.59 -2.39
N ARG A 47 -4.08 5.51 -1.21
CA ARG A 47 -3.61 6.68 -0.47
C ARG A 47 -2.27 7.24 -0.98
N LEU A 48 -1.43 6.40 -1.60
CA LEU A 48 -0.17 6.81 -2.24
C LEU A 48 -0.39 7.44 -3.61
N GLN A 49 -1.38 7.00 -4.39
CA GLN A 49 -1.64 7.50 -5.74
C GLN A 49 -1.70 9.04 -5.86
N PRO A 50 -2.39 9.80 -4.98
CA PRO A 50 -2.39 11.26 -5.06
C PRO A 50 -1.06 11.90 -4.66
N GLN A 51 -0.17 11.17 -3.97
CA GLN A 51 1.12 11.68 -3.48
C GLN A 51 2.28 11.33 -4.41
N ILE A 52 2.13 10.27 -5.22
CA ILE A 52 3.14 9.78 -6.15
C ILE A 52 2.50 9.66 -7.54
N PRO A 53 2.52 10.72 -8.37
CA PRO A 53 1.92 10.70 -9.70
C PRO A 53 2.45 9.58 -10.61
N GLY A 54 3.70 9.16 -10.40
CA GLY A 54 4.33 8.07 -11.15
C GLY A 54 3.90 6.65 -10.75
N LEU A 55 3.07 6.49 -9.70
CA LEU A 55 2.62 5.16 -9.24
C LEU A 55 1.66 4.49 -10.24
N GLY A 56 0.94 5.29 -11.03
CA GLY A 56 0.00 4.79 -12.03
C GLY A 56 -1.35 4.33 -11.45
N PRO A 57 -2.21 3.72 -12.29
CA PRO A 57 -3.46 3.12 -11.82
C PRO A 57 -3.18 1.92 -10.90
N ALA A 58 -4.17 1.55 -10.10
CA ALA A 58 -4.12 0.28 -9.37
C ALA A 58 -3.84 -0.88 -10.35
N PRO A 59 -2.94 -1.83 -9.98
CA PRO A 59 -2.77 -3.05 -10.76
C PRO A 59 -4.04 -3.89 -10.70
N ASP A 60 -4.10 -4.91 -11.56
CA ASP A 60 -5.13 -5.94 -11.48
C ASP A 60 -4.94 -6.74 -10.19
N TRP A 61 -5.70 -6.38 -9.14
CA TRP A 61 -5.58 -7.00 -7.83
C TRP A 61 -6.26 -8.37 -7.84
N PRO A 62 -5.64 -9.40 -7.23
CA PRO A 62 -6.30 -10.70 -7.11
C PRO A 62 -7.57 -10.58 -6.27
N GLU A 63 -8.67 -11.15 -6.76
CA GLU A 63 -9.95 -11.23 -6.04
C GLU A 63 -9.87 -12.30 -4.93
N GLN A 64 -9.11 -12.02 -3.88
CA GLN A 64 -8.88 -12.98 -2.79
C GLN A 64 -10.18 -13.39 -2.07
N ALA A 65 -11.20 -12.52 -2.05
CA ALA A 65 -12.52 -12.82 -1.50
C ALA A 65 -13.30 -13.84 -2.34
N ALA A 66 -12.97 -14.04 -3.62
CA ALA A 66 -13.61 -15.05 -4.46
C ALA A 66 -13.04 -16.46 -4.26
N LEU A 67 -11.98 -16.59 -3.46
CA LEU A 67 -11.29 -17.87 -3.21
C LEU A 67 -11.79 -18.60 -1.95
N PHE A 68 -12.71 -18.01 -1.18
CA PHE A 68 -13.23 -18.55 0.08
C PHE A 68 -14.73 -18.34 0.24
#